data_AF-A0A9P7EIC9-F1
#
_entry.id   AF-A0A9P7EIC9-F1
#
_cell.length_a   1.000
_cell.length_b   1.000
_cell.length_c   1.000
_cell.angle_alpha   90.00
_cell.angle_beta   90.00
_cell.angle_gamma   90.00
#
_symmetry.space_group_name_H-M   'P 1'
#
loop_
_entity.id
_entity.type
_entity.pdbx_description
1 polymer ?
#
loop_
_entity_poly.entity_id
_entity_poly.type
_entity_poly.pdbx_seq_one_letter_code
_entity_poly.pdbx_strand_id
1 'polypeptide(L)'
;MSQYCITPAEVIDACVSFAEWEQELEEMYYQHCIDNIHFICPCVHLSNHITQEATHVGAPSCSSQWPLEQTIRDIKFNLCQPSNAMANFTEICVLCCQVNALKAILPQFDTNDNLHPHGSFNVGDGYVLLHGWDKKPQQAHGLEAAIISDFLHCPAPKFRWWSCLRLPNGQIACSTWREKESSAENVRTSHNAKFHVHGIDCFGEVQYFMQLAVEDNEPEDVDDELYNMDE
;
A
#
# COMPACT_ATOMS: atom_id res chain seq x y z
N MET A 1 13.14 -14.35 -16.41
CA MET A 1 13.86 -14.86 -15.23
C MET A 1 13.65 -13.85 -14.13
N SER A 2 12.86 -14.19 -13.12
CA SER A 2 12.61 -13.31 -11.97
C SER A 2 13.54 -13.74 -10.84
N GLN A 3 14.45 -12.84 -10.44
CA GLN A 3 15.29 -13.03 -9.26
C GLN A 3 14.48 -12.64 -8.03
N TYR A 4 14.23 -13.59 -7.13
CA TYR A 4 13.37 -13.41 -5.96
C TYR A 4 14.15 -13.13 -4.67
N CYS A 5 15.47 -13.18 -4.72
CA CYS A 5 16.35 -12.95 -3.58
C CYS A 5 17.62 -12.23 -4.06
N ILE A 6 18.02 -11.20 -3.33
CA ILE A 6 19.26 -10.46 -3.55
C ILE A 6 20.10 -10.63 -2.29
N THR A 7 21.27 -11.22 -2.43
CA THR A 7 22.21 -11.42 -1.34
C THR A 7 23.06 -10.16 -1.10
N PRO A 8 23.60 -9.96 0.11
CA PRO A 8 24.47 -8.82 0.38
C PRO A 8 25.70 -8.75 -0.54
N ALA A 9 26.24 -9.90 -0.96
CA ALA A 9 27.34 -9.96 -1.91
C ALA A 9 26.93 -9.44 -3.29
N GLU A 10 25.76 -9.83 -3.79
CA GLU A 10 25.24 -9.33 -5.07
C GLU A 10 24.94 -7.83 -5.03
N VAL A 11 24.51 -7.29 -3.89
CA VAL A 11 24.34 -5.83 -3.72
C VAL A 11 25.67 -5.10 -3.84
N ILE A 12 26.73 -5.63 -3.19
CA ILE A 12 28.07 -5.03 -3.25
C ILE A 12 28.61 -5.08 -4.67
N ASP A 13 28.50 -6.24 -5.33
CA ASP A 13 28.96 -6.42 -6.71
C ASP A 13 28.23 -5.46 -7.66
N ALA A 14 26.90 -5.35 -7.55
CA ALA A 14 26.12 -4.39 -8.34
C ALA A 14 26.55 -2.94 -8.07
N CYS A 15 26.87 -2.61 -6.82
CA CYS A 15 27.30 -1.26 -6.45
C CYS A 15 28.64 -0.89 -7.12
N VAL A 16 29.57 -1.84 -7.20
CA VAL A 16 30.83 -1.68 -7.93
C VAL A 16 30.57 -1.55 -9.42
N SER A 17 29.74 -2.42 -9.99
CA SER A 17 29.43 -2.38 -11.43
C SER A 17 28.74 -1.08 -11.87
N PHE A 18 27.84 -0.51 -11.05
CA PHE A 18 27.21 0.78 -11.38
C PHE A 18 28.22 1.93 -11.35
N ALA A 19 29.13 1.93 -10.37
CA ALA A 19 30.18 2.95 -10.27
C ALA A 19 31.18 2.87 -11.44
N GLU A 20 31.59 1.66 -11.82
CA GLU A 20 32.45 1.43 -12.99
C GLU A 20 31.75 1.87 -14.28
N TRP A 21 30.47 1.50 -14.45
CA TRP A 21 29.68 1.91 -15.60
C TRP A 21 29.52 3.44 -15.71
N GLU A 22 29.25 4.13 -14.59
CA GLU A 22 29.16 5.58 -14.57
C GLU A 22 30.49 6.20 -15.01
N GLN A 23 31.61 5.72 -14.46
CA GLN A 23 32.93 6.21 -14.82
C GLN A 23 33.22 6.02 -16.33
N GLU A 24 32.92 4.83 -16.87
CA GLU A 24 33.09 4.56 -18.31
C GLU A 24 32.21 5.48 -19.17
N LEU A 25 30.98 5.77 -18.72
CA LEU A 25 30.07 6.68 -19.41
C LEU A 25 30.60 8.12 -19.37
N GLU A 26 31.07 8.58 -18.22
CA GLU A 26 31.69 9.90 -18.07
C GLU A 26 32.94 10.03 -18.95
N GLU A 27 33.79 9.02 -19.01
CA GLU A 27 34.99 9.02 -19.86
C GLU A 27 34.64 9.04 -21.36
N MET A 28 33.63 8.29 -21.80
CA MET A 28 33.24 8.23 -23.21
C MET A 28 32.53 9.49 -23.71
N TYR A 29 31.59 10.04 -22.92
CA TYR A 29 30.68 11.10 -23.38
C TYR A 29 31.03 12.48 -22.81
N TYR A 30 31.40 12.54 -21.53
CA TYR A 30 31.64 13.81 -20.85
C TYR A 30 33.11 14.25 -20.96
N GLN A 31 34.05 13.31 -20.89
CA GLN A 31 35.51 13.52 -20.88
C GLN A 31 35.97 14.54 -19.81
N HIS A 32 35.14 14.76 -18.79
CA HIS A 32 35.38 15.73 -17.74
C HIS A 32 35.48 17.17 -18.27
N CYS A 33 34.83 17.44 -19.41
CA CYS A 33 34.80 18.73 -20.07
C CYS A 33 33.51 19.46 -19.77
N ILE A 34 33.60 20.66 -19.16
CA ILE A 34 32.44 21.46 -18.74
C ILE A 34 31.46 21.71 -19.89
N ASP A 35 31.96 21.90 -21.12
CA ASP A 35 31.13 22.15 -22.30
C ASP A 35 30.18 20.97 -22.62
N ASN A 36 30.53 19.76 -22.18
CA ASN A 36 29.78 18.53 -22.40
C ASN A 36 28.83 18.17 -21.25
N ILE A 37 28.70 19.02 -20.23
CA ILE A 37 27.87 18.72 -19.04
C ILE A 37 26.41 18.45 -19.38
N HIS A 38 25.93 19.00 -20.50
CA HIS A 38 24.56 18.82 -21.00
C HIS A 38 24.26 17.39 -21.49
N PHE A 39 25.29 16.55 -21.70
CA PHE A 39 25.11 15.13 -22.01
C PHE A 39 24.85 14.29 -20.76
N ILE A 40 25.08 14.83 -19.56
CA ILE A 40 24.83 14.13 -18.30
C ILE A 40 23.34 14.21 -17.97
N CYS A 41 22.68 13.05 -17.88
CA CYS A 41 21.32 12.96 -17.39
C CYS A 41 21.34 12.63 -15.89
N PRO A 42 20.53 13.31 -15.05
CA PRO A 42 20.42 12.97 -13.62
C PRO A 42 20.11 11.50 -13.32
N CYS A 43 19.51 10.77 -14.28
CA CYS A 43 19.24 9.33 -14.13
C CYS A 43 20.51 8.46 -14.08
N VAL A 44 21.64 8.94 -14.60
CA VAL A 44 22.93 8.23 -14.55
C VAL A 44 23.40 8.13 -13.09
N HIS A 45 23.51 9.27 -12.40
CA HIS A 45 23.89 9.31 -10.98
C HIS A 45 22.89 8.56 -10.08
N LEU A 46 21.59 8.58 -10.42
CA LEU A 46 20.58 7.84 -9.67
C LEU A 46 20.87 6.33 -9.64
N SER A 47 21.54 5.79 -10.67
CA SER A 47 21.87 4.36 -10.76
C SER A 47 22.79 3.89 -9.64
N ASN A 48 23.69 4.76 -9.15
CA ASN A 48 24.55 4.45 -8.01
C ASN A 48 23.80 4.36 -6.68
N HIS A 49 22.67 5.05 -6.57
CA HIS A 49 21.85 5.04 -5.36
C HIS A 49 20.89 3.84 -5.32
N ILE A 50 20.64 3.19 -6.46
CA ILE A 50 19.69 2.06 -6.57
C ILE A 50 20.03 0.94 -5.60
N THR A 51 21.31 0.59 -5.44
CA THR A 51 21.75 -0.52 -4.57
C THR A 51 21.56 -0.19 -3.10
N GLN A 52 21.89 1.03 -2.68
CA GLN A 52 21.69 1.51 -1.31
C GLN A 52 20.20 1.58 -0.98
N GLU A 53 19.40 2.19 -1.87
CA GLU A 53 17.94 2.24 -1.71
C GLU A 53 17.34 0.83 -1.67
N ALA A 54 17.83 -0.11 -2.49
CA ALA A 54 17.37 -1.50 -2.47
C ALA A 54 17.58 -2.18 -1.11
N THR A 55 18.65 -1.84 -0.37
CA THR A 55 18.86 -2.35 0.99
C THR A 55 17.95 -1.71 2.03
N HIS A 56 17.54 -0.46 1.81
CA HIS A 56 16.72 0.28 2.76
C HIS A 56 15.22 0.02 2.59
N VAL A 57 14.73 0.09 1.35
CA VAL A 57 13.30 0.04 1.03
C VAL A 57 12.90 -1.16 0.15
N GLY A 58 13.86 -2.01 -0.21
CA GLY A 58 13.65 -3.11 -1.15
C GLY A 58 13.76 -2.65 -2.61
N ALA A 59 13.55 -3.58 -3.55
CA ALA A 59 13.75 -3.32 -4.98
C ALA A 59 13.04 -2.02 -5.44
N PRO A 60 13.73 -1.10 -6.15
CA PRO A 60 13.14 0.18 -6.57
C PRO A 60 11.89 0.03 -7.42
N SER A 61 11.81 -1.03 -8.23
CA SER A 61 10.60 -1.36 -8.98
C SER A 61 9.40 -1.55 -8.04
N CYS A 62 9.58 -2.25 -6.91
CA CYS A 62 8.51 -2.48 -5.95
C CYS A 62 8.20 -1.23 -5.11
N SER A 63 9.22 -0.47 -4.69
CA SER A 63 9.03 0.70 -3.81
C SER A 63 8.46 1.92 -4.55
N SER A 64 8.85 2.15 -5.80
CA SER A 64 8.35 3.26 -6.62
C SER A 64 7.04 2.95 -7.34
N GLN A 65 6.72 1.67 -7.57
CA GLN A 65 5.50 1.27 -8.25
C GLN A 65 4.25 1.67 -7.47
N TRP A 66 4.22 1.50 -6.14
CA TRP A 66 3.03 1.87 -5.35
C TRP A 66 2.72 3.38 -5.43
N PRO A 67 3.68 4.31 -5.16
CA PRO A 67 3.43 5.74 -5.32
C PRO A 67 3.03 6.13 -6.75
N LEU A 68 3.66 5.52 -7.77
CA LEU A 68 3.35 5.83 -9.17
C LEU A 68 1.95 5.35 -9.56
N GLU A 69 1.57 4.14 -9.21
CA GLU A 69 0.23 3.60 -9.48
C GLU A 69 -0.85 4.41 -8.76
N GLN A 70 -0.59 4.80 -7.52
CA GLN A 70 -1.50 5.65 -6.75
C GLN A 70 -1.67 7.00 -7.44
N THR A 71 -0.57 7.64 -7.82
CA THR A 71 -0.59 8.91 -8.56
C THR A 71 -1.34 8.79 -9.89
N ILE A 72 -1.12 7.70 -10.64
CA ILE A 72 -1.84 7.42 -11.89
C ILE A 72 -3.34 7.26 -11.64
N ARG A 73 -3.73 6.53 -10.58
CA ARG A 73 -5.14 6.33 -10.20
C ARG A 73 -5.79 7.67 -9.87
N ASP A 74 -5.13 8.48 -9.04
CA ASP A 74 -5.64 9.79 -8.60
C ASP A 74 -5.77 10.76 -9.77
N ILE A 75 -4.80 10.78 -10.69
CA ILE A 75 -4.87 11.63 -11.88
C ILE A 75 -5.93 11.12 -12.87
N LYS A 76 -6.02 9.81 -13.10
CA LYS A 76 -7.02 9.22 -13.99
C LYS A 76 -8.44 9.54 -13.56
N PHE A 77 -8.72 9.52 -12.25
CA PHE A 77 -10.04 9.87 -11.72
C PHE A 77 -10.43 11.31 -12.08
N ASN A 78 -9.47 12.23 -12.09
CA ASN A 78 -9.70 13.65 -12.35
C ASN A 78 -9.63 14.02 -13.84
N LEU A 79 -9.25 13.09 -14.71
CA LEU A 79 -9.01 13.36 -16.14
C LEU A 79 -10.33 13.42 -16.92
N CYS A 80 -11.06 14.51 -16.80
CA CYS A 80 -12.29 14.75 -17.56
C CYS A 80 -12.00 15.65 -18.78
N GLN A 81 -11.72 15.07 -19.96
CA GLN A 81 -11.91 15.67 -21.31
C GLN A 81 -11.10 14.87 -22.36
N PRO A 82 -11.74 14.17 -23.32
CA PRO A 82 -11.03 13.37 -24.32
C PRO A 82 -10.38 14.18 -25.44
N SER A 83 -10.74 15.46 -25.62
CA SER A 83 -10.29 16.29 -26.74
C SER A 83 -8.92 16.95 -26.54
N ASN A 84 -8.48 17.19 -25.29
CA ASN A 84 -7.14 17.70 -24.99
C ASN A 84 -6.60 17.10 -23.68
N ALA A 85 -6.43 15.78 -23.69
CA ALA A 85 -6.04 15.00 -22.51
C ALA A 85 -4.69 15.44 -21.92
N MET A 86 -3.71 15.82 -22.75
CA MET A 86 -2.37 16.16 -22.26
C MET A 86 -2.32 17.52 -21.54
N ALA A 87 -3.01 18.55 -22.07
CA ALA A 87 -3.09 19.84 -21.40
C ALA A 87 -3.87 19.72 -20.09
N ASN A 88 -5.00 19.01 -20.10
CA ASN A 88 -5.78 18.74 -18.89
C ASN A 88 -4.97 17.98 -17.84
N PHE A 89 -4.27 16.92 -18.25
CA PHE A 89 -3.34 16.17 -17.39
C PHE A 89 -2.30 17.08 -16.73
N THR A 90 -1.71 18.00 -17.50
CA THR A 90 -0.70 18.93 -17.00
C THR A 90 -1.27 19.86 -15.93
N GLU A 91 -2.45 20.44 -16.17
CA GLU A 91 -3.14 21.31 -15.21
C GLU A 91 -3.52 20.55 -13.92
N ILE A 92 -4.01 19.31 -14.05
CA ILE A 92 -4.31 18.45 -12.89
C ILE A 92 -3.04 18.18 -12.08
N CYS A 93 -1.93 17.83 -12.74
CA CYS A 93 -0.66 17.59 -12.04
C CYS A 93 -0.17 18.84 -11.29
N VAL A 94 -0.26 20.02 -11.92
CA VAL A 94 0.11 21.29 -11.28
C VAL A 94 -0.78 21.56 -10.06
N LEU A 95 -2.08 21.35 -10.18
CA LEU A 95 -3.03 21.52 -9.08
C LEU A 95 -2.74 20.55 -7.93
N CYS A 96 -2.52 19.26 -8.22
CA CYS A 96 -2.15 18.25 -7.21
C CYS A 96 -0.88 18.66 -6.47
N CYS A 97 0.16 19.11 -7.19
CA CYS A 97 1.39 19.61 -6.59
C CYS A 97 1.14 20.83 -5.69
N GLN A 98 0.32 21.78 -6.11
CA GLN A 98 -0.02 22.96 -5.32
C GLN A 98 -0.81 22.60 -4.06
N VAL A 99 -1.80 21.71 -4.16
CA VAL A 99 -2.58 21.22 -3.01
C VAL A 99 -1.67 20.46 -2.04
N ASN A 100 -0.81 19.56 -2.53
CA ASN A 100 0.13 18.83 -1.70
C ASN A 100 1.13 19.75 -1.01
N ALA A 101 1.63 20.78 -1.71
CA ALA A 101 2.49 21.80 -1.11
C ALA A 101 1.75 22.58 -0.01
N LEU A 102 0.50 22.98 -0.23
CA LEU A 102 -0.33 23.65 0.77
C LEU A 102 -0.58 22.76 1.99
N LYS A 103 -0.93 21.48 1.78
CA LYS A 103 -1.11 20.49 2.86
C LYS A 103 0.18 20.27 3.65
N ALA A 104 1.34 20.24 2.98
CA ALA A 104 2.64 20.11 3.64
C ALA A 104 3.00 21.34 4.48
N ILE A 105 2.70 22.55 4.00
CA ILE A 105 2.97 23.80 4.72
C ILE A 105 1.96 24.01 5.87
N LEU A 106 0.70 23.64 5.65
CA LEU A 106 -0.41 23.86 6.57
C LEU A 106 -1.21 22.55 6.77
N PRO A 107 -0.71 21.63 7.61
CA PRO A 107 -1.32 20.31 7.83
C PRO A 107 -2.77 20.35 8.31
N GLN A 108 -3.22 21.46 8.91
CA GLN A 108 -4.61 21.66 9.33
C GLN A 108 -5.65 21.61 8.19
N PHE A 109 -5.22 21.81 6.94
CA PHE A 109 -6.09 21.72 5.76
C PHE A 109 -6.12 20.32 5.17
N ASP A 110 -5.32 19.38 5.68
CA ASP A 110 -5.49 17.98 5.37
C ASP A 110 -6.63 17.41 6.24
N THR A 111 -7.86 17.85 5.94
CA THR A 111 -9.06 17.27 6.52
C THR A 111 -9.21 15.88 5.90
N ASN A 112 -8.81 14.86 6.65
CA ASN A 112 -9.06 13.48 6.28
C ASN A 112 -10.56 13.23 6.47
N ASP A 113 -11.37 13.75 5.55
CA ASP A 113 -12.83 13.79 5.63
C ASP A 113 -13.44 12.37 5.69
N ASN A 114 -12.66 11.34 5.36
CA ASN A 114 -13.00 9.93 5.49
C ASN A 114 -12.23 9.23 6.63
N LEU A 115 -12.18 9.86 7.82
CA LEU A 115 -11.71 9.19 9.03
C LEU A 115 -12.46 7.87 9.26
N HIS A 116 -13.74 7.78 8.90
CA HIS A 116 -14.52 6.55 8.98
C HIS A 116 -15.35 6.40 7.71
N PRO A 117 -14.84 5.73 6.66
CA PRO A 117 -15.64 5.45 5.47
C PRO A 117 -16.89 4.66 5.85
N HIS A 118 -17.94 4.75 5.03
CA HIS A 118 -19.21 4.08 5.30
C HIS A 118 -19.02 2.58 5.55
N GLY A 119 -19.68 2.04 6.58
CA GLY A 119 -19.54 0.63 6.97
C GLY A 119 -18.21 0.26 7.65
N SER A 120 -17.43 1.25 8.11
CA SER A 120 -16.28 1.02 8.99
C SER A 120 -16.68 0.96 10.47
N PHE A 121 -15.88 0.26 11.27
CA PHE A 121 -16.08 0.14 12.71
C PHE A 121 -14.83 0.61 13.47
N ASN A 122 -14.99 1.61 14.34
CA ASN A 122 -13.90 2.14 15.15
C ASN A 122 -13.68 1.23 16.37
N VAL A 123 -12.51 0.60 16.46
CA VAL A 123 -12.14 -0.32 17.56
C VAL A 123 -11.59 0.46 18.76
N GLY A 124 -11.08 1.67 18.54
CA GLY A 124 -10.32 2.44 19.54
C GLY A 124 -8.82 2.48 19.24
N ASP A 125 -8.08 3.32 19.97
CA ASP A 125 -6.61 3.45 19.87
C ASP A 125 -6.06 3.71 18.46
N GLY A 126 -6.87 4.30 17.58
CA GLY A 126 -6.52 4.57 16.18
C GLY A 126 -6.75 3.39 15.22
N TYR A 127 -7.27 2.27 15.70
CA TYR A 127 -7.63 1.11 14.87
C TYR A 127 -9.06 1.24 14.33
N VAL A 128 -9.22 1.03 13.03
CA VAL A 128 -10.52 1.08 12.35
C VAL A 128 -10.67 -0.10 11.42
N LEU A 129 -11.67 -0.95 11.66
CA LEU A 129 -12.05 -2.01 10.73
C LEU A 129 -12.76 -1.40 9.53
N LEU A 130 -12.35 -1.76 8.32
CA LEU A 130 -12.84 -1.15 7.09
C LEU A 130 -13.82 -2.06 6.36
N HIS A 131 -14.69 -1.45 5.55
CA HIS A 131 -15.78 -2.14 4.86
C HIS A 131 -15.29 -3.40 4.13
N GLY A 132 -15.93 -4.50 4.46
CA GLY A 132 -15.70 -5.79 3.86
C GLY A 132 -15.79 -6.94 4.84
N TRP A 133 -16.95 -7.06 5.47
CA TRP A 133 -17.17 -7.94 6.61
C TRP A 133 -18.27 -8.95 6.33
N ASP A 134 -18.34 -9.98 7.18
CA ASP A 134 -19.37 -11.01 7.11
C ASP A 134 -20.75 -10.44 7.46
N LYS A 135 -21.70 -10.51 6.52
CA LYS A 135 -23.08 -10.04 6.76
C LYS A 135 -23.71 -10.71 8.00
N LYS A 136 -23.34 -11.96 8.30
CA LYS A 136 -23.86 -12.73 9.44
C LYS A 136 -22.76 -13.09 10.43
N PRO A 137 -22.96 -12.84 11.74
CA PRO A 137 -22.04 -13.33 12.76
C PRO A 137 -21.84 -14.84 12.65
N GLN A 138 -20.58 -15.25 12.65
CA GLN A 138 -20.14 -16.64 12.63
C GLN A 138 -19.92 -17.17 14.04
N GLN A 139 -20.03 -18.48 14.19
CA GLN A 139 -19.67 -19.20 15.42
C GLN A 139 -18.34 -19.91 15.20
N ALA A 140 -17.39 -19.72 16.14
CA ALA A 140 -16.11 -20.42 16.07
C ALA A 140 -16.30 -21.94 16.19
N HIS A 141 -15.56 -22.71 15.40
CA HIS A 141 -15.58 -24.18 15.46
C HIS A 141 -14.16 -24.77 15.55
N GLY A 142 -14.04 -25.93 16.19
CA GLY A 142 -12.79 -26.71 16.24
C GLY A 142 -11.63 -25.99 16.91
N LEU A 143 -10.47 -25.97 16.23
CA LEU A 143 -9.23 -25.37 16.74
C LEU A 143 -9.34 -23.86 16.96
N GLU A 144 -10.05 -23.16 16.08
CA GLU A 144 -10.25 -21.72 16.19
C GLU A 144 -11.04 -21.37 17.47
N ALA A 145 -12.10 -22.14 17.76
CA ALA A 145 -12.86 -21.97 19.01
C ALA A 145 -11.99 -22.22 20.24
N ALA A 146 -11.10 -23.22 20.20
CA ALA A 146 -10.18 -23.51 21.30
C ALA A 146 -9.19 -22.36 21.52
N ILE A 147 -8.60 -21.82 20.45
CA ILE A 147 -7.65 -20.69 20.52
C ILE A 147 -8.33 -19.43 21.05
N ILE A 148 -9.52 -19.10 20.53
CA ILE A 148 -10.28 -17.93 20.97
C ILE A 148 -10.68 -18.08 22.44
N SER A 149 -11.14 -19.28 22.83
CA SER A 149 -11.55 -19.52 24.21
C SER A 149 -10.37 -19.47 25.18
N ASP A 150 -9.21 -19.97 24.77
CA ASP A 150 -7.97 -19.89 25.55
C ASP A 150 -7.52 -18.44 25.72
N PHE A 151 -7.54 -17.65 24.64
CA PHE A 151 -7.17 -16.23 24.65
C PHE A 151 -8.10 -15.37 25.52
N LEU A 152 -9.43 -15.59 25.43
CA LEU A 152 -10.42 -14.81 26.17
C LEU A 152 -10.70 -15.34 27.58
N HIS A 153 -10.20 -16.53 27.90
CA HIS A 153 -10.55 -17.27 29.11
C HIS A 153 -12.08 -17.47 29.31
N CYS A 154 -12.84 -17.55 28.21
CA CYS A 154 -14.28 -17.78 28.20
C CYS A 154 -14.71 -18.53 26.93
N PRO A 155 -15.92 -19.12 26.86
CA PRO A 155 -16.37 -19.77 25.63
C PRO A 155 -16.35 -18.81 24.44
N ALA A 156 -15.80 -19.24 23.30
CA ALA A 156 -15.69 -18.42 22.10
C ALA A 156 -17.05 -17.81 21.69
N PRO A 157 -17.20 -16.47 21.79
CA PRO A 157 -18.44 -15.81 21.41
C PRO A 157 -18.61 -15.83 19.88
N LYS A 158 -19.81 -15.48 19.42
CA LYS A 158 -20.03 -15.16 18.01
C LYS A 158 -19.13 -13.99 17.60
N PHE A 159 -18.72 -13.99 16.34
CA PHE A 159 -17.83 -12.98 15.80
C PHE A 159 -18.19 -12.60 14.36
N ARG A 160 -17.65 -11.49 13.86
CA ARG A 160 -17.68 -11.15 12.43
C ARG A 160 -16.27 -11.08 11.88
N TRP A 161 -16.05 -11.64 10.69
CA TRP A 161 -14.83 -11.41 9.94
C TRP A 161 -14.85 -10.06 9.25
N TRP A 162 -13.67 -9.48 9.11
CA TRP A 162 -13.41 -8.21 8.45
C TRP A 162 -12.23 -8.36 7.51
N SER A 163 -12.34 -7.79 6.31
CA SER A 163 -11.33 -7.95 5.28
C SER A 163 -10.11 -7.07 5.49
N CYS A 164 -10.29 -5.88 6.10
CA CYS A 164 -9.25 -4.86 6.19
C CYS A 164 -9.29 -4.14 7.55
N LEU A 165 -8.10 -3.75 8.02
CA LEU A 165 -7.88 -2.98 9.24
C LEU A 165 -6.99 -1.78 8.93
N ARG A 166 -7.45 -0.58 9.28
CA ARG A 166 -6.61 0.61 9.34
C ARG A 166 -5.89 0.68 10.68
N LEU A 167 -4.58 0.80 10.62
CA LEU A 167 -3.68 0.94 11.76
C LEU A 167 -3.60 2.40 12.24
N PRO A 168 -3.09 2.65 13.47
CA PRO A 168 -2.96 4.01 14.01
C PRO A 168 -2.07 4.93 13.19
N ASN A 169 -1.14 4.36 12.40
CA ASN A 169 -0.29 5.11 11.47
C ASN A 169 -0.97 5.42 10.13
N GLY A 170 -2.26 5.09 9.98
CA GLY A 170 -3.06 5.31 8.76
C GLY A 170 -2.91 4.23 7.69
N GLN A 171 -1.97 3.29 7.82
CA GLN A 171 -1.81 2.20 6.88
C GLN A 171 -2.99 1.23 6.95
N ILE A 172 -3.34 0.63 5.81
CA ILE A 172 -4.41 -0.36 5.72
C ILE A 172 -3.76 -1.73 5.52
N ALA A 173 -3.99 -2.63 6.46
CA ALA A 173 -3.66 -4.04 6.36
C ALA A 173 -4.89 -4.80 5.83
N CYS A 174 -4.72 -5.57 4.77
CA CYS A 174 -5.77 -6.44 4.25
C CYS A 174 -5.61 -7.86 4.80
N SER A 175 -6.58 -8.73 4.52
CA SER A 175 -6.55 -10.14 4.92
C SER A 175 -6.76 -11.07 3.74
N THR A 176 -6.21 -12.28 3.86
CA THR A 176 -6.30 -13.28 2.80
C THR A 176 -7.73 -13.74 2.55
N TRP A 177 -8.59 -13.73 3.57
CA TRP A 177 -9.96 -14.24 3.49
C TRP A 177 -10.73 -13.67 2.28
N ARG A 178 -10.76 -12.35 2.11
CA ARG A 178 -11.49 -11.72 0.99
C ARG A 178 -10.67 -11.64 -0.31
N GLU A 179 -9.34 -11.64 -0.21
CA GLU A 179 -8.46 -11.73 -1.40
C GLU A 179 -8.60 -13.08 -2.12
N LYS A 180 -8.81 -14.19 -1.40
CA LYS A 180 -9.04 -15.53 -1.97
C LYS A 180 -10.33 -15.66 -2.79
N GLU A 181 -11.31 -14.80 -2.55
CA GLU A 181 -12.56 -14.77 -3.31
C GLU A 181 -12.42 -13.99 -4.64
N SER A 182 -11.34 -13.22 -4.81
CA SER A 182 -11.06 -12.46 -6.04
C SER A 182 -10.30 -13.31 -7.06
N SER A 183 -10.51 -13.07 -8.36
CA SER A 183 -9.77 -13.79 -9.41
C SER A 183 -8.26 -13.54 -9.30
N ALA A 184 -7.46 -14.60 -9.44
CA ALA A 184 -6.01 -14.58 -9.24
C ALA A 184 -5.24 -13.55 -10.09
N GLU A 185 -5.85 -13.04 -11.17
CA GLU A 185 -5.25 -12.03 -12.05
C GLU A 185 -5.25 -10.60 -11.46
N ASN A 186 -6.02 -10.31 -10.41
CA ASN A 186 -6.17 -8.96 -9.86
C ASN A 186 -5.80 -8.81 -8.38
N VAL A 187 -5.29 -9.87 -7.73
CA VAL A 187 -4.98 -9.82 -6.28
C VAL A 187 -3.63 -9.15 -6.07
N ARG A 188 -3.65 -7.86 -5.73
CA ARG A 188 -2.48 -7.17 -5.15
C ARG A 188 -2.29 -7.71 -3.73
N THR A 189 -1.22 -8.45 -3.49
CA THR A 189 -0.86 -9.02 -2.18
C THR A 189 -0.66 -7.90 -1.15
N SER A 190 -1.67 -7.66 -0.31
CA SER A 190 -1.65 -6.58 0.71
C SER A 190 -1.91 -7.10 2.13
N HIS A 191 -1.87 -8.43 2.31
CA HIS A 191 -2.13 -9.13 3.56
C HIS A 191 -0.87 -9.48 4.37
N ASN A 192 0.32 -9.12 3.91
CA ASN A 192 1.56 -9.39 4.65
C ASN A 192 1.81 -8.29 5.68
N ALA A 193 1.90 -8.67 6.95
CA ALA A 193 2.19 -7.77 8.05
C ALA A 193 3.56 -8.07 8.65
N LYS A 194 4.28 -7.01 9.01
CA LYS A 194 5.41 -7.06 9.92
C LYS A 194 4.90 -6.97 11.35
N PHE A 195 5.27 -7.90 12.22
CA PHE A 195 4.87 -7.92 13.62
C PHE A 195 6.04 -8.32 14.51
N HIS A 196 5.96 -7.96 15.79
CA HIS A 196 7.07 -8.10 16.72
C HIS A 196 6.77 -9.18 17.76
N VAL A 197 7.60 -10.23 17.80
CA VAL A 197 7.44 -11.36 18.74
C VAL A 197 8.74 -11.52 19.52
N HIS A 198 8.67 -11.39 20.84
CA HIS A 198 9.81 -11.60 21.75
C HIS A 198 11.09 -10.84 21.37
N GLY A 199 10.99 -9.60 20.88
CA GLY A 199 12.17 -8.81 20.48
C GLY A 199 12.58 -8.98 19.01
N ILE A 200 11.90 -9.85 18.25
CA ILE A 200 12.27 -10.20 16.88
C ILE A 200 11.17 -9.75 15.91
N ASP A 201 11.59 -9.05 14.86
CA ASP A 201 10.73 -8.69 13.76
C ASP A 201 10.43 -9.92 12.89
N CYS A 202 9.16 -10.25 12.81
CA CYS A 202 8.63 -11.35 12.05
C CYS A 202 7.72 -10.82 10.93
N PHE A 203 7.58 -11.61 9.88
CA PHE A 203 6.66 -11.34 8.78
C PHE A 203 5.70 -12.50 8.65
N GLY A 204 4.45 -12.20 8.32
CA GLY A 204 3.45 -13.23 8.14
C GLY A 204 2.21 -12.69 7.46
N GLU A 205 1.44 -13.63 6.97
CA GLU A 205 0.20 -13.38 6.28
C GLU A 205 -0.95 -13.27 7.27
N VAL A 206 -1.70 -12.18 7.18
CA VAL A 206 -2.93 -11.96 7.95
C VAL A 206 -4.07 -12.73 7.29
N GLN A 207 -4.51 -13.80 7.93
CA GLN A 207 -5.60 -14.62 7.38
C GLN A 207 -6.95 -13.89 7.44
N TYR A 208 -7.26 -13.21 8.55
CA TYR A 208 -8.51 -12.48 8.77
C TYR A 208 -8.40 -11.52 9.97
N PHE A 209 -9.26 -10.51 10.01
CA PHE A 209 -9.53 -9.71 11.20
C PHE A 209 -10.88 -10.11 11.80
N MET A 210 -11.01 -10.08 13.13
CA MET A 210 -12.20 -10.53 13.83
C MET A 210 -12.71 -9.48 14.81
N GLN A 211 -14.02 -9.23 14.77
CA GLN A 211 -14.75 -8.49 15.80
C GLN A 211 -15.54 -9.49 16.66
N LEU A 212 -15.21 -9.57 17.94
CA LEU A 212 -15.82 -10.49 18.90
C LEU A 212 -17.09 -9.90 19.53
N ALA A 213 -17.97 -10.78 20.03
CA ALA A 213 -19.17 -10.43 20.79
C ALA A 213 -20.15 -9.53 20.02
N VAL A 214 -20.36 -9.84 18.73
CA VAL A 214 -21.33 -9.13 17.90
C VAL A 214 -22.74 -9.64 18.16
N GLU A 215 -23.67 -8.75 18.54
CA GLU A 215 -25.09 -9.07 18.67
C GLU A 215 -25.71 -9.41 17.31
N ASP A 216 -26.80 -10.19 17.30
CA ASP A 216 -27.58 -10.53 16.10
C ASP A 216 -28.41 -9.33 15.60
N ASN A 217 -27.82 -8.13 15.55
CA ASN A 217 -28.44 -6.98 14.90
C ASN A 217 -28.18 -7.12 13.39
N GLU A 218 -29.24 -7.43 12.64
CA GLU A 218 -29.23 -7.30 11.19
C GLU A 218 -28.95 -5.83 10.87
N PRO A 219 -27.89 -5.51 10.10
CA PRO A 219 -27.76 -4.16 9.57
C PRO A 219 -29.01 -3.89 8.72
N GLU A 220 -29.68 -2.77 8.94
CA GLU A 220 -30.68 -2.28 7.98
C GLU A 220 -29.98 -2.22 6.61
N ASP A 221 -30.42 -3.07 5.68
CA ASP A 221 -30.02 -3.03 4.28
C ASP A 221 -30.41 -1.64 3.75
N VAL A 222 -29.46 -0.70 3.78
CA VAL A 222 -29.57 0.53 3.00
C VAL A 222 -28.95 0.23 1.65
N ASP A 223 -29.79 -0.29 0.75
CA ASP A 223 -29.66 -0.44 -0.70
C ASP A 223 -28.24 -0.24 -1.28
N ASP A 224 -27.56 -1.37 -1.52
CA ASP A 224 -26.37 -1.51 -2.39
C ASP A 224 -26.69 -1.23 -3.89
N GLU A 225 -27.88 -0.70 -4.24
CA GLU A 225 -28.30 -0.47 -5.64
C GLU A 225 -27.77 0.83 -6.26
N LEU A 226 -27.04 1.68 -5.53
CA LEU A 226 -26.57 2.97 -6.06
C LEU A 226 -25.16 2.96 -6.70
N TYR A 227 -24.48 1.81 -6.77
CA TYR A 227 -23.14 1.70 -7.38
C TYR A 227 -23.08 0.95 -8.73
N ASN A 228 -24.24 0.62 -9.32
CA ASN A 228 -24.33 0.07 -10.69
C ASN A 228 -24.97 1.07 -11.67
N MET A 229 -24.70 2.36 -11.51
CA MET A 229 -24.95 3.34 -12.55
C MET A 229 -23.76 4.29 -12.63
N ASP A 230 -22.82 3.94 -13.50
CA ASP A 230 -22.40 4.77 -14.63
C ASP A 230 -21.29 4.02 -15.39
N GLU A 231 -21.71 3.36 -16.48
CA GLU A 231 -20.84 2.90 -17.59
C GLU A 231 -20.20 4.10 -18.31
#